data_AF-A0A7C9AIB9-F1
#
_entry.id   AF-A0A7C9AIB9-F1
#
_cell.length_a   1.000
_cell.length_b   1.000
_cell.length_c   1.000
_cell.angle_alpha   90.00
_cell.angle_beta   90.00
_cell.angle_gamma   90.00
#
_symmetry.space_group_name_H-M   'P 1'
#
loop_
_entity.id
_entity.type
_entity.pdbx_description
1 polymer ?
#
loop_
_entity_poly.entity_id
_entity_poly.type
_entity_poly.pdbx_seq_one_letter_code
_entity_poly.pdbx_strand_id
1 'polypeptide(L)'
;YLSFGDEIDEMITPGIQGTSIMIKDTYYWVFVKDISINQKRLNIPLGSCKRLSAIEGTALVVDSGTPLTRLPKPMFDAVKRSLLELFSHDPNLVKLSDDNFDLCYERRRPESNRYAGLPNMTIHFENGATFEIGPSALFGVDKDDAKQKFCFYVIPTDEDGDGILGAYQQINQRIIFDPKRSR
;
A
#
# COMPACT_ATOMS: atom_id res chain seq x y z
N TYR A 1 5.53 -11.06 -16.59
CA TYR A 1 6.47 -12.20 -16.68
C TYR A 1 7.50 -12.02 -15.59
N LEU A 2 7.97 -13.10 -14.98
CA LEU A 2 9.08 -13.08 -14.02
C LEU A 2 10.36 -13.35 -14.80
N SER A 3 11.41 -12.56 -14.56
CA SER A 3 12.72 -12.72 -15.20
C SER A 3 13.81 -12.82 -14.14
N PHE A 4 14.82 -13.63 -14.42
CA PHE A 4 15.98 -13.84 -13.55
C PHE A 4 17.24 -13.71 -14.38
N GLY A 5 18.28 -13.07 -13.83
CA GLY A 5 19.57 -12.93 -14.51
C GLY A 5 20.25 -11.62 -14.17
N ASP A 6 21.40 -11.40 -14.82
CA ASP A 6 22.25 -10.22 -14.61
C ASP A 6 21.87 -9.03 -15.51
N GLU A 7 20.81 -9.15 -16.30
CA GLU A 7 20.30 -8.14 -17.22
C GLU A 7 19.52 -7.01 -16.52
N ILE A 8 19.73 -6.83 -15.20
CA ILE A 8 19.06 -5.80 -14.40
C ILE A 8 19.25 -4.40 -15.01
N ASP A 9 20.47 -4.10 -15.48
CA ASP A 9 20.77 -2.79 -16.07
C ASP A 9 19.97 -2.54 -17.37
N GLU A 10 19.63 -3.60 -18.12
CA GLU A 10 18.75 -3.52 -19.30
C GLU A 10 17.27 -3.41 -18.91
N MET A 11 16.92 -3.87 -17.71
CA MET A 11 15.58 -3.76 -17.15
C MET A 11 15.30 -2.37 -16.57
N ILE A 12 16.33 -1.55 -16.32
CA ILE A 12 16.19 -0.19 -15.82
C ILE A 12 15.78 0.77 -16.94
N THR A 13 14.52 1.19 -16.93
CA THR A 13 13.99 2.18 -17.89
C THR A 13 13.89 3.57 -17.25
N PRO A 14 13.84 4.66 -18.05
CA PRO A 14 13.54 5.99 -17.53
C PRO A 14 12.28 5.99 -16.66
N GLY A 15 12.36 6.60 -15.48
CA GLY A 15 11.26 6.64 -14.50
C GLY A 15 11.28 5.54 -13.44
N ILE A 16 12.16 4.53 -13.55
CA ILE A 16 12.38 3.58 -12.46
C ILE A 16 13.08 4.29 -11.30
N GLN A 17 12.43 4.26 -10.14
CA GLN A 17 12.99 4.71 -8.88
C GLN A 17 13.56 3.50 -8.13
N GLY A 18 14.47 3.73 -7.18
CA GLY A 18 14.90 2.65 -6.32
C GLY A 18 15.24 3.10 -4.92
N THR A 19 15.11 2.16 -4.00
CA THR A 19 15.31 2.35 -2.57
C THR A 19 16.28 1.30 -2.08
N SER A 20 16.97 1.56 -0.98
CA SER A 20 17.75 0.51 -0.32
C SER A 20 16.83 -0.60 0.18
N ILE A 21 17.27 -1.84 -0.02
CA ILE A 21 16.67 -3.02 0.61
C ILE A 21 17.61 -3.59 1.67
N MET A 22 17.04 -4.18 2.71
CA MET A 22 17.75 -5.07 3.61
C MET A 22 17.29 -6.51 3.33
N ILE A 23 18.23 -7.43 3.21
CA ILE A 23 17.93 -8.86 3.08
C ILE A 23 18.18 -9.50 4.43
N LYS A 24 17.12 -10.02 5.05
CA LYS A 24 17.19 -10.65 6.37
C LYS A 24 16.18 -11.79 6.46
N ASP A 25 16.60 -12.93 6.99
CA ASP A 25 15.75 -14.11 7.17
C ASP A 25 15.07 -14.55 5.85
N THR A 26 15.79 -14.39 4.72
CA THR A 26 15.32 -14.60 3.33
C THR A 26 14.29 -13.60 2.78
N TYR A 27 13.92 -12.59 3.56
CA TYR A 27 12.98 -11.54 3.17
C TYR A 27 13.66 -10.28 2.64
N TYR A 28 12.98 -9.59 1.73
CA TYR A 28 13.35 -8.28 1.20
C TYR A 28 12.59 -7.19 1.96
N TRP A 29 13.32 -6.37 2.71
CA TRP A 29 12.77 -5.30 3.52
C TRP A 29 13.02 -3.95 2.86
N VAL A 30 11.97 -3.13 2.77
CA VAL A 30 12.05 -1.74 2.31
C VAL A 30 11.74 -0.78 3.44
N PHE A 31 12.50 0.30 3.54
CA PHE A 31 12.36 1.29 4.62
C PHE A 31 11.39 2.39 4.23
N VAL A 32 10.35 2.56 5.03
CA VAL A 32 9.28 3.53 4.80
C VAL A 32 9.53 4.78 5.62
N LYS A 33 9.47 5.91 4.95
CA LYS A 33 9.58 7.25 5.52
C LYS A 33 8.22 7.86 5.84
N ASP A 34 7.21 7.60 5.02
CA ASP A 34 5.83 8.05 5.26
C ASP A 34 4.86 7.48 4.22
N ILE A 35 3.57 7.83 4.35
CA ILE A 35 2.53 7.58 3.35
C ILE A 35 1.87 8.90 2.92
N SER A 36 1.35 8.95 1.70
CA SER A 36 0.43 10.01 1.25
C SER A 36 -0.86 9.43 0.69
N ILE A 37 -1.95 10.18 0.82
CA ILE A 37 -3.25 9.92 0.19
C ILE A 37 -3.58 11.12 -0.70
N ASN A 38 -3.81 10.90 -2.00
CA ASN A 38 -3.95 11.97 -3.00
C ASN A 38 -2.86 13.05 -2.87
N GLN A 39 -1.60 12.62 -2.79
CA GLN A 39 -0.41 13.49 -2.62
C GLN A 39 -0.34 14.26 -1.29
N LYS A 40 -1.37 14.23 -0.43
CA LYS A 40 -1.32 14.79 0.92
C LYS A 40 -0.50 13.87 1.82
N ARG A 41 0.66 14.38 2.26
CA ARG A 41 1.57 13.70 3.20
C ARG A 41 0.90 13.52 4.56
N LEU A 42 0.95 12.30 5.12
CA LEU A 42 0.30 11.99 6.38
C LEU A 42 1.14 12.38 7.61
N ASN A 43 2.46 12.60 7.44
CA ASN A 43 3.39 12.99 8.50
C ASN A 43 3.29 12.05 9.71
N ILE A 44 3.32 10.74 9.44
CA ILE A 44 3.12 9.72 10.46
C ILE A 44 4.31 9.77 11.45
N PRO A 45 4.09 9.83 12.77
CA PRO A 45 5.17 9.79 13.74
C PRO A 45 5.72 8.37 13.83
N LEU A 46 6.55 7.97 12.87
CA LEU A 46 7.08 6.61 12.72
C LEU A 46 7.98 6.16 13.87
N GLY A 47 8.43 7.09 14.73
CA GLY A 47 9.06 6.72 16.01
C GLY A 47 8.16 5.92 16.95
N SER A 48 6.84 5.90 16.70
CA SER A 48 5.86 5.09 17.42
C SER A 48 5.62 3.71 16.80
N CYS A 49 6.08 3.46 15.57
CA CYS A 49 6.07 2.12 15.00
C CYS A 49 7.12 1.29 15.73
N LYS A 50 6.73 0.12 16.25
CA LYS A 50 7.66 -0.78 16.91
C LYS A 50 8.77 -1.13 15.92
N ARG A 51 9.99 -0.68 16.24
CA ARG A 51 11.18 -1.07 15.48
C ARG A 51 11.40 -2.55 15.74
N LEU A 52 11.44 -3.35 14.68
CA LEU A 52 11.98 -4.70 14.76
C LEU A 52 13.36 -4.60 15.42
N SER A 53 13.66 -5.47 16.38
CA SER A 53 14.90 -5.39 17.18
C SER A 53 16.20 -5.40 16.36
N ALA A 54 16.13 -5.74 15.08
CA ALA A 54 17.23 -5.73 14.12
C ALA A 54 17.08 -4.71 12.97
N ILE A 55 15.97 -3.95 12.91
CA ILE A 55 15.71 -2.96 11.86
C ILE A 55 15.52 -1.59 12.51
N GLU A 56 16.49 -0.70 12.31
CA GLU A 56 16.32 0.69 12.67
C GLU A 56 15.35 1.37 11.70
N GLY A 57 14.16 1.73 12.18
CA GLY A 57 13.15 2.44 11.38
C GLY A 57 11.88 1.63 11.15
N THR A 58 10.98 2.15 10.32
CA THR A 58 9.76 1.45 9.91
C THR A 58 10.01 0.79 8.56
N ALA A 59 9.77 -0.51 8.46
CA ALA A 59 10.01 -1.26 7.24
C ALA A 59 8.81 -2.15 6.89
N LEU A 60 8.70 -2.49 5.61
CA LEU A 60 7.76 -3.47 5.09
C LEU A 60 8.53 -4.59 4.42
N VAL A 61 8.09 -5.83 4.61
CA VAL A 61 8.50 -6.96 3.77
C VAL A 61 7.78 -6.85 2.44
N VAL A 62 8.50 -6.98 1.32
CA VAL A 62 7.87 -7.12 0.00
C VAL A 62 7.55 -8.60 -0.21
N ASP A 63 6.26 -8.95 -0.18
CA ASP A 63 5.83 -10.34 -0.23
C ASP A 63 4.66 -10.55 -1.19
N SER A 64 4.94 -11.20 -2.32
CA SER A 64 3.92 -11.61 -3.29
C SER A 64 3.12 -12.84 -2.87
N GLY A 65 3.51 -13.54 -1.79
CA GLY A 65 2.78 -14.66 -1.20
C GLY A 65 1.65 -14.22 -0.27
N THR A 66 1.72 -13.02 0.30
CA THR A 66 0.64 -12.43 1.10
C THR A 66 -0.35 -11.67 0.22
N PRO A 67 -1.66 -11.97 0.25
CA PRO A 67 -2.63 -11.35 -0.65
C PRO A 67 -2.73 -9.83 -0.52
N LEU A 68 -2.85 -9.32 0.71
CA LEU A 68 -3.10 -7.90 1.00
C LEU A 68 -1.93 -7.29 1.77
N THR A 69 -1.67 -6.01 1.51
CA THR A 69 -0.75 -5.22 2.32
C THR A 69 -1.24 -5.16 3.76
N ARG A 70 -0.31 -5.39 4.68
CA ARG A 70 -0.51 -5.26 6.13
C ARG A 70 0.34 -4.11 6.64
N LEU A 71 -0.28 -3.06 7.16
CA LEU A 71 0.46 -1.92 7.68
C LEU A 71 0.59 -2.01 9.21
N PRO A 72 1.76 -1.68 9.78
CA PRO A 72 1.88 -1.49 11.22
C PRO A 72 0.78 -0.56 11.73
N LYS A 73 0.19 -0.90 12.88
CA LYS A 73 -1.02 -0.24 13.38
C LYS A 73 -0.99 1.31 13.34
N PRO A 74 0.09 2.01 13.75
CA PRO A 74 0.13 3.48 13.66
C PRO A 74 0.01 4.02 12.23
N MET A 75 0.59 3.32 11.25
CA MET A 75 0.49 3.69 9.84
C MET A 75 -0.91 3.41 9.30
N PHE A 76 -1.46 2.23 9.61
CA PHE A 76 -2.81 1.86 9.22
C PHE A 76 -3.84 2.86 9.76
N ASP A 77 -3.76 3.19 11.05
CA ASP A 77 -4.70 4.11 11.71
C ASP A 77 -4.62 5.53 11.12
N ALA A 78 -3.42 5.98 10.69
CA ALA A 78 -3.24 7.26 10.00
C ALA A 78 -3.89 7.26 8.60
N VAL A 79 -3.66 6.20 7.82
CA VAL A 79 -4.29 6.02 6.50
C VAL A 79 -5.82 5.94 6.64
N LYS A 80 -6.31 5.10 7.55
CA LYS A 80 -7.74 4.93 7.85
C LYS A 80 -8.39 6.27 8.20
N ARG A 81 -7.76 7.07 9.07
CA ARG A 81 -8.27 8.40 9.43
C ARG A 81 -8.36 9.34 8.24
N SER A 82 -7.32 9.37 7.39
CA SER A 82 -7.32 10.21 6.18
C SER A 82 -8.40 9.80 5.19
N LEU A 83 -8.66 8.49 5.03
CA LEU A 83 -9.72 7.99 4.16
C LEU A 83 -11.11 8.30 4.73
N LEU A 84 -11.31 8.15 6.05
CA LEU A 84 -12.55 8.52 6.72
C LEU A 84 -12.87 10.01 6.54
N GLU A 85 -11.88 10.87 6.72
CA GLU A 85 -12.00 12.32 6.47
C GLU A 85 -12.42 12.58 5.03
N LEU A 86 -11.68 12.02 4.06
CA LEU A 86 -11.95 12.19 2.63
C LEU A 86 -13.36 11.72 2.25
N PHE A 87 -13.78 10.54 2.69
CA PHE A 87 -15.09 9.97 2.37
C PHE A 87 -16.24 10.64 3.12
N SER A 88 -16.00 11.27 4.28
CA SER A 88 -17.03 12.01 5.01
C SER A 88 -17.58 13.22 4.25
N HIS A 89 -16.82 13.72 3.27
CA HIS A 89 -17.21 14.85 2.43
C HIS A 89 -18.02 14.44 1.19
N ASP A 90 -18.16 13.14 0.91
CA ASP A 90 -18.91 12.65 -0.26
C ASP A 90 -20.32 12.18 0.15
N PRO A 91 -21.39 12.93 -0.19
CA PRO A 91 -22.76 12.56 0.15
C PRO A 91 -23.28 11.35 -0.63
N ASN A 92 -22.56 10.91 -1.66
CA ASN A 92 -22.88 9.70 -2.42
C ASN A 92 -22.46 8.41 -1.70
N LEU A 93 -21.58 8.50 -0.71
CA LEU A 93 -21.05 7.34 0.00
C LEU A 93 -21.86 7.01 1.26
N VAL A 94 -22.19 5.74 1.42
CA VAL A 94 -22.80 5.18 2.63
C VAL A 94 -21.84 4.16 3.20
N LYS A 95 -21.37 4.39 4.43
CA LYS A 95 -20.49 3.45 5.12
C LYS A 95 -21.24 2.15 5.43
N LEU A 96 -20.60 1.02 5.16
CA LEU A 96 -21.09 -0.32 5.48
C LEU A 96 -20.27 -0.91 6.62
N SER A 97 -20.87 -1.84 7.35
CA SER A 97 -20.14 -2.76 8.23
C SER A 97 -19.74 -3.99 7.42
N ASP A 98 -18.51 -4.48 7.64
CA ASP A 98 -17.98 -5.69 7.03
C ASP A 98 -17.10 -6.41 8.06
N ASP A 99 -17.09 -7.75 8.04
CA ASP A 99 -16.36 -8.56 9.02
C ASP A 99 -14.85 -8.66 8.71
N ASN A 100 -14.45 -8.39 7.45
CA ASN A 100 -13.09 -8.56 6.98
C ASN A 100 -12.35 -7.24 6.78
N PHE A 101 -13.08 -6.14 6.52
CA PHE A 101 -12.48 -4.85 6.16
C PHE A 101 -13.03 -3.68 6.99
N ASP A 102 -12.11 -2.84 7.48
CA ASP A 102 -12.43 -1.67 8.31
C ASP A 102 -13.20 -0.54 7.60
N LEU A 103 -13.04 -0.46 6.28
CA LEU A 103 -13.55 0.64 5.45
C LEU A 103 -14.25 0.08 4.21
N CYS A 104 -15.56 -0.13 4.32
CA CYS A 104 -16.43 -0.48 3.20
C CYS A 104 -17.51 0.57 3.01
N TYR A 105 -17.86 0.83 1.76
CA TYR A 105 -18.84 1.83 1.36
C TYR A 105 -19.69 1.35 0.19
N GLU A 106 -20.93 1.80 0.12
CA GLU A 106 -21.82 1.68 -1.04
C GLU A 106 -22.07 3.07 -1.62
N ARG A 107 -22.08 3.19 -2.95
CA ARG A 107 -22.53 4.39 -3.63
C ARG A 107 -24.05 4.40 -3.76
N ARG A 108 -24.70 5.49 -3.35
CA ARG A 108 -26.14 5.70 -3.56
C ARG A 108 -26.49 5.81 -5.05
N ARG A 109 -25.58 6.38 -5.83
CA ARG A 109 -25.65 6.53 -7.27
C ARG A 109 -24.38 5.91 -7.86
N PRO A 110 -24.50 4.82 -8.64
CA PRO A 110 -23.36 4.22 -9.34
C PRO A 110 -22.66 5.23 -10.26
N GLU A 111 -21.34 5.15 -10.32
CA GLU A 111 -20.49 5.88 -11.25
C GLU A 111 -20.18 5.01 -12.48
N SER A 112 -20.03 5.62 -13.66
CA SER A 112 -19.63 4.88 -14.87
C SER A 112 -18.24 4.22 -14.72
N ASN A 113 -17.32 4.91 -14.05
CA ASN A 113 -16.05 4.35 -13.61
C ASN A 113 -16.16 3.95 -12.14
N ARG A 114 -16.10 2.64 -11.86
CA ARG A 114 -16.19 2.07 -10.52
C ARG A 114 -15.15 2.60 -9.51
N TYR A 115 -14.03 3.14 -9.99
CA TYR A 115 -12.96 3.73 -9.18
C TYR A 115 -13.02 5.27 -9.10
N ALA A 116 -14.03 5.92 -9.68
CA ALA A 116 -14.13 7.38 -9.72
C ALA A 116 -14.11 8.01 -8.31
N GLY A 117 -13.27 9.01 -8.10
CA GLY A 117 -13.16 9.71 -6.82
C GLY A 117 -12.47 8.92 -5.70
N LEU A 118 -12.04 7.67 -5.95
CA LEU A 118 -11.23 6.93 -4.99
C LEU A 118 -9.77 7.39 -5.04
N PRO A 119 -9.09 7.55 -3.89
CA PRO A 119 -7.78 8.15 -3.85
C PRO A 119 -6.65 7.19 -4.23
N ASN A 120 -5.52 7.74 -4.66
CA ASN A 120 -4.25 7.00 -4.74
C ASN A 120 -3.56 7.02 -3.38
N MET A 121 -2.74 6.00 -3.13
CA MET A 121 -1.84 5.93 -1.98
C MET A 121 -0.40 5.87 -2.48
N THR A 122 0.49 6.65 -1.85
CA THR A 122 1.91 6.63 -2.17
C THR A 122 2.70 6.25 -0.92
N ILE A 123 3.49 5.18 -1.01
CA ILE A 123 4.50 4.86 0.00
C ILE A 123 5.77 5.63 -0.36
N HIS A 124 6.29 6.39 0.59
CA HIS A 124 7.54 7.12 0.44
C HIS A 124 8.64 6.36 1.15
N PHE A 125 9.68 5.98 0.44
CA PHE A 125 10.85 5.31 1.02
C PHE A 125 11.88 6.31 1.53
N GLU A 126 12.77 5.87 2.43
CA GLU A 126 13.79 6.73 3.07
C GLU A 126 14.68 7.47 2.07
N ASN A 127 15.02 6.83 0.95
CA ASN A 127 15.92 7.38 -0.06
C ASN A 127 15.21 8.28 -1.09
N GLY A 128 13.97 8.68 -0.83
CA GLY A 128 13.20 9.58 -1.69
C GLY A 128 12.46 8.90 -2.85
N ALA A 129 12.65 7.59 -3.04
CA ALA A 129 11.86 6.82 -3.98
C ALA A 129 10.40 6.70 -3.51
N THR A 130 9.47 6.67 -4.46
CA THR A 130 8.04 6.55 -4.19
C THR A 130 7.44 5.33 -4.87
N PHE A 131 6.52 4.66 -4.19
CA PHE A 131 5.71 3.58 -4.75
C PHE A 131 4.24 4.02 -4.76
N GLU A 132 3.73 4.37 -5.94
CA GLU A 132 2.35 4.83 -6.12
C GLU A 132 1.42 3.65 -6.42
N ILE A 133 0.35 3.56 -5.64
CA ILE A 133 -0.66 2.52 -5.72
C ILE A 133 -1.98 3.19 -6.12
N GLY A 134 -2.46 2.84 -7.31
CA GLY A 134 -3.72 3.36 -7.84
C GLY A 134 -4.94 2.69 -7.20
N PRO A 135 -6.16 3.21 -7.43
CA PRO A 135 -7.35 2.81 -6.69
C PRO A 135 -7.75 1.37 -6.97
N SER A 136 -7.48 0.85 -8.17
CA SER A 136 -7.71 -0.55 -8.52
C SER A 136 -6.86 -1.55 -7.74
N ALA A 137 -5.76 -1.09 -7.14
CA ALA A 137 -4.87 -1.87 -6.29
C ALA A 137 -5.06 -1.53 -4.80
N LEU A 138 -5.99 -0.64 -4.45
CA LEU A 138 -6.32 -0.26 -3.07
C LEU A 138 -7.74 -0.63 -2.66
N PHE A 139 -8.65 -0.74 -3.62
CA PHE A 139 -10.06 -0.98 -3.34
C PHE A 139 -10.57 -2.18 -4.13
N GLY A 140 -11.07 -3.18 -3.42
CA GLY A 140 -11.92 -4.20 -4.04
C GLY A 140 -13.28 -3.60 -4.31
N VAL A 141 -13.74 -3.69 -5.55
CA VAL A 141 -15.06 -3.20 -5.97
C VAL A 141 -15.89 -4.38 -6.42
N ASP A 142 -17.10 -4.51 -5.88
CA ASP A 142 -18.05 -5.55 -6.27
C ASP A 142 -18.42 -5.39 -7.75
N LYS A 143 -18.69 -6.53 -8.39
CA LYS A 143 -19.08 -6.57 -9.81
C LYS A 143 -20.55 -6.20 -10.05
N ASP A 144 -21.32 -5.94 -8.99
CA ASP A 144 -22.73 -5.56 -9.10
C ASP A 144 -22.84 -4.05 -9.42
N ASP A 145 -23.24 -3.75 -10.66
CA ASP A 145 -23.38 -2.38 -11.15
C ASP A 145 -24.52 -1.61 -10.47
N ALA A 146 -25.51 -2.30 -9.90
CA ALA A 146 -26.65 -1.64 -9.24
C ALA A 146 -26.29 -1.13 -7.84
N LYS A 147 -25.36 -1.79 -7.16
CA LYS A 147 -24.86 -1.43 -5.83
C LYS A 147 -23.34 -1.47 -5.86
N GLN A 148 -22.75 -0.36 -6.30
CA GLN A 148 -21.29 -0.21 -6.33
C GLN A 148 -20.75 -0.11 -4.91
N LYS A 149 -20.41 -1.29 -4.38
CA LYS A 149 -19.75 -1.45 -3.10
C LYS A 149 -18.26 -1.56 -3.29
N PHE A 150 -17.50 -0.95 -2.40
CA PHE A 150 -16.06 -1.08 -2.39
C PHE A 150 -15.51 -1.10 -0.97
N CYS A 151 -14.39 -1.79 -0.79
CA CYS A 151 -13.69 -1.91 0.49
C CYS A 151 -12.20 -1.62 0.32
N PHE A 152 -11.60 -0.97 1.31
CA PHE A 152 -10.16 -0.71 1.34
C PHE A 152 -9.38 -2.01 1.64
N TYR A 153 -8.53 -2.43 0.70
CA TYR A 153 -7.82 -3.71 0.67
C TYR A 153 -6.40 -3.60 1.26
N VAL A 154 -6.28 -2.83 2.35
CA VAL A 154 -5.11 -2.80 3.22
C VAL A 154 -5.64 -2.98 4.62
N ILE A 155 -4.98 -3.81 5.42
CA ILE A 155 -5.40 -4.18 6.77
C ILE A 155 -4.29 -3.88 7.77
N PRO A 156 -4.58 -3.77 9.08
CA PRO A 156 -3.51 -3.67 10.06
C PRO A 156 -2.74 -4.99 10.17
N THR A 157 -1.51 -4.92 10.64
CA THR A 157 -0.80 -6.09 11.18
C THR A 157 -1.51 -6.58 12.44
N ASP A 158 -1.37 -7.87 12.75
CA ASP A 158 -1.71 -8.40 14.07
C ASP A 158 -0.78 -7.77 15.13
N GLU A 159 -1.09 -7.97 16.42
CA GLU A 159 -0.22 -7.50 17.50
C GLU A 159 1.21 -8.05 17.30
N ASP A 160 2.19 -7.14 17.27
CA ASP A 160 3.60 -7.44 17.00
C ASP A 160 3.94 -8.02 15.62
N GLY A 161 3.00 -8.04 14.67
CA GLY A 161 3.24 -8.50 13.31
C GLY A 161 4.07 -7.53 12.47
N ASP A 162 4.85 -8.08 11.55
CA ASP A 162 5.65 -7.31 10.59
C ASP A 162 4.77 -6.66 9.52
N GLY A 163 5.13 -5.44 9.13
CA GLY A 163 4.50 -4.78 8.00
C GLY A 163 4.83 -5.50 6.69
N ILE A 164 3.86 -5.62 5.80
CA ILE A 164 3.98 -6.36 4.53
C ILE A 164 3.40 -5.52 3.40
N LEU A 165 4.14 -5.34 2.30
CA LEU A 165 3.62 -4.91 1.01
C LEU A 165 3.15 -6.15 0.24
N GLY A 166 1.84 -6.37 0.22
CA GLY A 166 1.22 -7.59 -0.32
C GLY A 166 1.00 -7.58 -1.83
N ALA A 167 0.68 -8.74 -2.39
CA ALA A 167 0.55 -8.97 -3.84
C ALA A 167 -0.47 -8.04 -4.52
N TYR A 168 -1.63 -7.79 -3.91
CA TYR A 168 -2.68 -6.96 -4.51
C TYR A 168 -2.24 -5.52 -4.76
N GLN A 169 -1.38 -4.97 -3.91
CA GLN A 169 -0.82 -3.63 -4.07
C GLN A 169 0.39 -3.59 -5.01
N GLN A 170 0.96 -4.75 -5.35
CA GLN A 170 2.07 -4.88 -6.32
C GLN A 170 1.57 -5.04 -7.76
N ILE A 171 0.27 -5.17 -8.01
CA ILE A 171 -0.26 -5.36 -9.37
C ILE A 171 0.04 -4.13 -10.25
N ASN A 172 0.25 -4.39 -11.55
CA ASN A 172 0.59 -3.37 -12.55
C ASN A 172 1.89 -2.59 -12.24
N GLN A 173 2.75 -3.12 -11.36
CA GLN A 173 4.05 -2.56 -11.05
C GLN A 173 5.17 -3.43 -11.65
N ARG A 174 6.24 -2.78 -12.09
CA ARG A 174 7.51 -3.45 -12.41
C ARG A 174 8.42 -3.31 -11.20
N ILE A 175 8.60 -4.40 -10.46
CA ILE A 175 9.47 -4.47 -9.30
C ILE A 175 10.72 -5.25 -9.69
N ILE A 176 11.89 -4.67 -9.42
CA ILE A 176 13.20 -5.28 -9.69
C ILE A 176 13.90 -5.39 -8.35
N PHE A 177 14.38 -6.58 -8.02
CA PHE A 177 15.23 -6.81 -6.86
C PHE A 177 16.66 -6.97 -7.34
N ASP A 178 17.59 -6.16 -6.82
CA ASP A 178 19.02 -6.25 -7.05
C ASP A 178 19.74 -6.56 -5.72
N PRO A 179 19.83 -7.85 -5.34
CA PRO A 179 20.50 -8.26 -4.11
C PRO A 179 21.98 -7.87 -4.08
N LYS A 180 22.66 -7.84 -5.24
CA LYS A 180 24.08 -7.51 -5.35
C LYS A 180 24.34 -6.05 -4.96
N ARG A 181 23.43 -5.15 -5.31
CA ARG A 181 23.51 -3.72 -4.98
C ARG A 181 22.66 -3.33 -3.76
N SER A 182 21.99 -4.28 -3.12
CA SER A 182 21.06 -4.04 -2.00
C SER A 182 20.02 -2.96 -2.34
N ARG A 183 19.40 -3.10 -3.53
CA ARG A 183 18.42 -2.16 -4.08
C ARG A 183 17.19 -2.86 -4.67
#